data_AF-A0A1S2CEX2-F1
#
_entry.id   AF-A0A1S2CEX2-F1
#
_cell.length_a   1.000
_cell.length_b   1.000
_cell.length_c   1.000
_cell.angle_alpha   90.00
_cell.angle_beta   90.00
_cell.angle_gamma   90.00
#
_symmetry.space_group_name_H-M   'P 1'
#
loop_
_entity.id
_entity.type
_entity.pdbx_description
1 polymer ?
#
loop_
_entity_poly.entity_id
_entity_poly.type
_entity_poly.pdbx_seq_one_letter_code
_entity_poly.pdbx_strand_id
1 'polypeptide(L)'
;MHWILGIALAATVFVILKQWGGLSAEKKKAATWKLILIAGGIFLLVMVLTGRVHVLTAAIAALIPLLRKLPSLIRFFPVLSRLLNGEKNAEREDGAGPDSGHAQGNGMTEREACEVLNVTAACSREDIVLAHRRLIQKLHPDRGGSDYLAAKINEAKSVLLRNRV
;
A
#
# COMPACT_ATOMS: atom_id res chain seq x y z
N MET A 1 47.13 -18.99 8.69
CA MET A 1 46.19 -19.94 8.05
C MET A 1 44.86 -19.32 7.55
N HIS A 2 44.41 -18.15 8.02
CA HIS A 2 43.09 -17.59 7.65
C HIS A 2 43.01 -16.89 6.27
N TRP A 3 44.13 -16.51 5.67
CA TRP A 3 44.17 -15.77 4.41
C TRP A 3 43.74 -16.62 3.20
N ILE A 4 44.01 -17.92 3.23
CA ILE A 4 43.64 -18.87 2.19
C ILE A 4 42.10 -19.03 2.12
N LEU A 5 41.44 -19.04 3.29
CA LEU A 5 39.99 -19.09 3.39
C LEU A 5 39.35 -17.80 2.85
N GLY A 6 39.96 -16.64 3.13
CA GLY A 6 39.51 -15.35 2.61
C GLY A 6 39.61 -15.25 1.09
N ILE A 7 40.72 -15.74 0.50
CA ILE A 7 40.93 -15.72 -0.95
C ILE A 7 39.97 -16.69 -1.66
N ALA A 8 39.74 -17.89 -1.10
CA ALA A 8 38.78 -18.85 -1.64
C ALA A 8 37.34 -18.31 -1.63
N LEU A 9 36.96 -17.61 -0.56
CA LEU A 9 35.64 -16.97 -0.43
C LEU A 9 35.48 -15.81 -1.42
N ALA A 10 36.50 -14.97 -1.57
CA ALA A 10 36.53 -13.88 -2.54
C ALA A 10 36.42 -14.38 -3.99
N ALA A 11 37.14 -15.46 -4.34
CA ALA A 11 37.05 -16.08 -5.67
C ALA A 11 35.64 -16.63 -5.95
N THR A 12 35.01 -17.24 -4.95
CA THR A 12 33.64 -17.78 -5.07
C THR A 12 32.64 -16.66 -5.33
N VAL A 13 32.72 -15.57 -4.56
CA VAL A 13 31.88 -14.37 -4.76
C VAL A 13 32.13 -13.73 -6.13
N PHE A 14 33.38 -13.65 -6.57
CA PHE A 14 33.74 -13.09 -7.87
C PHE A 14 33.16 -13.90 -9.04
N VAL A 15 33.23 -15.24 -8.98
CA VAL A 15 32.64 -16.13 -10.01
C VAL A 15 31.13 -15.96 -10.04
N ILE A 16 30.49 -15.89 -8.88
CA ILE A 16 29.04 -15.63 -8.75
C ILE A 16 28.67 -14.29 -9.43
N LEU A 17 29.38 -13.21 -9.12
CA LEU A 17 29.12 -11.88 -9.68
C LEU A 17 29.34 -11.86 -11.20
N LYS A 18 30.40 -12.50 -11.69
CA LYS A 18 30.69 -12.61 -13.13
C LYS A 18 29.60 -13.39 -13.87
N GLN A 19 29.08 -14.45 -13.25
CA GLN A 19 28.04 -15.28 -13.86
C GLN A 19 26.69 -14.53 -13.96
N TRP A 20 26.47 -13.46 -13.20
CA TRP A 20 25.26 -12.64 -13.27
C TRP A 20 25.21 -11.71 -14.49
N GLY A 21 26.32 -11.46 -15.19
CA GLY A 21 26.33 -10.56 -16.37
C GLY A 21 25.49 -11.04 -17.56
N GLY A 22 25.33 -12.36 -17.75
CA GLY A 22 24.80 -12.94 -19.00
C GLY A 22 23.39 -13.55 -18.96
N LEU A 23 22.69 -13.56 -17.83
CA LEU A 23 21.40 -14.26 -17.71
C LEU A 23 20.19 -13.34 -17.96
N SER A 24 19.15 -13.89 -18.61
CA SER A 24 17.81 -13.29 -18.73
C SER A 24 17.19 -13.03 -17.34
N ALA A 25 16.40 -11.95 -17.22
CA ALA A 25 15.86 -11.44 -15.96
C ALA A 25 15.07 -12.49 -15.13
N GLU A 26 14.43 -13.47 -15.78
CA GLU A 26 13.77 -14.58 -15.09
C GLU A 26 14.74 -15.54 -14.40
N LYS A 27 15.79 -15.98 -15.10
CA LYS A 27 16.76 -16.92 -14.53
C LYS A 27 17.63 -16.26 -13.47
N LYS A 28 17.87 -14.96 -13.58
CA LYS A 28 18.51 -14.14 -12.55
C LYS A 28 17.73 -14.18 -11.24
N LYS A 29 16.40 -13.98 -11.28
CA LYS A 29 15.56 -14.05 -10.08
C LYS A 29 15.66 -15.43 -9.42
N ALA A 30 15.48 -16.52 -10.17
CA ALA A 30 15.59 -17.86 -9.61
C ALA A 30 16.99 -18.16 -9.02
N ALA A 31 18.05 -17.71 -9.70
CA ALA A 31 19.41 -17.85 -9.21
C ALA A 31 19.67 -17.02 -7.94
N THR A 32 19.14 -15.79 -7.86
CA THR A 32 19.27 -14.94 -6.66
C THR A 32 18.62 -15.60 -5.44
N TRP A 33 17.41 -16.14 -5.58
CA TRP A 33 16.71 -16.82 -4.49
C TRP A 33 17.46 -18.08 -4.03
N LYS A 34 17.97 -18.89 -4.96
CA LYS A 34 18.82 -20.05 -4.62
C LYS A 34 20.08 -19.64 -3.87
N LEU A 35 20.73 -18.57 -4.30
CA LEU A 35 21.96 -18.09 -3.68
C LEU A 35 21.71 -17.53 -2.27
N ILE A 36 20.62 -16.77 -2.10
CA ILE A 36 20.18 -16.28 -0.80
C ILE A 36 19.90 -17.44 0.15
N LEU A 37 19.23 -18.50 -0.32
CA LEU A 37 18.98 -19.69 0.49
C LEU A 37 20.28 -20.41 0.90
N ILE A 38 21.22 -20.60 -0.03
CA ILE A 38 22.52 -21.24 0.27
C ILE A 38 23.30 -20.38 1.26
N ALA A 39 23.38 -19.06 1.04
CA ALA A 39 24.06 -18.13 1.92
C ALA A 39 23.43 -18.11 3.33
N GLY A 40 22.10 -18.11 3.41
CA GLY A 40 21.37 -18.21 4.67
C GLY A 40 21.63 -19.52 5.41
N GLY A 41 21.69 -20.65 4.67
CA GLY A 41 22.03 -21.95 5.25
C GLY A 41 23.46 -22.01 5.81
N ILE A 42 24.45 -21.47 5.08
CA ILE A 42 25.83 -21.36 5.55
C ILE A 42 25.90 -20.47 6.78
N PHE A 43 25.20 -19.34 6.78
CA PHE A 43 25.12 -18.44 7.93
C PHE A 43 24.59 -19.15 9.18
N LEU A 44 23.49 -19.90 9.05
CA LEU A 44 22.93 -20.70 10.14
C LEU A 44 23.92 -21.76 10.64
N LEU A 45 24.58 -22.47 9.74
CA LEU A 45 25.56 -23.49 10.07
C LEU A 45 26.75 -22.91 10.85
N VAL A 46 27.27 -21.75 10.43
CA VAL A 46 28.29 -21.00 11.17
C VAL A 46 27.78 -20.59 12.55
N MET A 47 26.54 -20.12 12.67
CA MET A 47 25.95 -19.73 13.95
C MET A 47 25.80 -20.89 14.94
N VAL A 48 25.47 -22.09 14.43
CA VAL A 48 25.40 -23.31 15.23
C VAL A 48 26.79 -23.77 15.68
N LEU A 49 27.75 -23.84 14.74
CA LEU A 49 29.13 -24.27 15.02
C LEU A 49 29.87 -23.34 15.99
N THR A 50 29.56 -22.04 15.95
CA THR A 50 30.17 -21.05 16.86
C THR A 50 29.49 -20.97 18.23
N GLY A 51 28.44 -21.77 18.47
CA GLY A 51 27.70 -21.78 19.74
C GLY A 51 26.81 -20.55 19.96
N ARG A 52 26.63 -19.69 18.95
CA ARG A 52 25.90 -18.42 19.05
C ARG A 52 24.41 -18.53 18.72
N VAL A 53 23.83 -19.73 18.79
CA VAL A 53 22.41 -20.00 18.43
C VAL A 53 21.43 -19.10 19.18
N HIS A 54 21.76 -18.73 20.43
CA HIS A 54 20.96 -17.80 21.23
C HIS A 54 20.76 -16.42 20.57
N VAL A 55 21.67 -15.98 19.70
CA VAL A 55 21.52 -14.73 18.92
C VAL A 55 20.32 -14.84 17.97
N LEU A 56 20.05 -16.03 17.43
CA LEU A 56 18.88 -16.28 16.58
C LEU A 56 17.61 -16.20 17.42
N THR A 57 17.63 -16.81 18.61
CA THR A 57 16.50 -16.78 19.54
C THR A 57 16.19 -15.34 19.98
N ALA A 58 17.22 -14.55 20.28
CA ALA A 58 17.09 -13.13 20.60
C ALA A 58 16.56 -12.32 19.41
N ALA A 59 17.04 -12.59 18.19
CA ALA A 59 16.55 -11.93 16.98
C ALA A 59 15.07 -12.24 16.72
N ILE A 60 14.65 -13.50 16.87
CA ILE A 60 13.25 -13.92 16.74
C ILE A 60 12.39 -13.27 17.83
N ALA A 61 12.83 -13.29 19.09
CA ALA A 61 12.12 -12.68 20.20
C ALA A 61 11.96 -11.16 20.02
N ALA A 62 13.00 -10.47 19.53
CA ALA A 62 12.95 -9.04 19.20
C ALA A 62 12.01 -8.72 18.04
N LEU A 63 11.77 -9.69 17.14
CA LEU A 63 10.86 -9.53 16.01
C LEU A 63 9.38 -9.49 16.44
N ILE A 64 9.03 -10.17 17.53
CA ILE A 64 7.65 -10.26 18.05
C ILE A 64 7.04 -8.87 18.33
N PRO A 65 7.64 -7.98 19.14
CA PRO A 65 7.09 -6.65 19.37
C PRO A 65 7.11 -5.77 18.11
N LEU A 66 8.08 -5.95 17.21
CA LEU A 66 8.16 -5.19 15.96
C LEU A 66 7.01 -5.55 14.99
N LEU A 67 6.70 -6.83 14.86
CA LEU A 67 5.55 -7.32 14.09
C LEU A 67 4.22 -6.85 14.68
N ARG A 68 4.10 -6.75 16.02
CA ARG A 68 2.92 -6.15 16.66
C ARG A 68 2.77 -4.65 16.39
N LYS A 69 3.85 -3.94 16.05
CA LYS A 69 3.83 -2.51 15.71
C LYS A 69 3.56 -2.23 14.22
N LEU A 70 3.68 -3.22 13.34
CA LEU A 70 3.37 -3.09 11.91
C LEU A 70 1.98 -2.49 11.60
N PRO A 71 0.86 -2.92 12.22
CA PRO A 71 -0.45 -2.34 11.95
C PRO A 71 -0.56 -0.86 12.38
N SER A 72 0.23 -0.42 13.36
CA SER A 72 0.30 1.00 13.73
C SER A 72 1.04 1.84 12.68
N LEU A 73 1.94 1.22 11.90
CA LEU A 73 2.72 1.89 10.86
C LEU A 73 1.97 1.92 9.53
N ILE A 74 1.16 0.90 9.25
CA ILE A 74 0.24 0.86 8.08
C ILE A 74 -0.79 2.00 8.14
N ARG A 75 -1.09 2.52 9.33
CA ARG A 75 -2.00 3.68 9.49
C ARG A 75 -1.43 4.99 8.90
N PHE A 76 -0.11 5.08 8.65
CA PHE A 76 0.53 6.20 7.94
C PHE A 76 0.61 6.01 6.42
N PHE A 77 0.26 4.83 5.91
CA PHE A 77 0.31 4.49 4.49
C PHE A 77 -0.55 5.38 3.57
N PRO A 78 -1.73 5.92 3.96
CA PRO A 78 -2.52 6.75 3.04
C PRO A 78 -1.92 8.14 2.78
N VAL A 79 -0.90 8.56 3.53
CA VAL A 79 -0.18 9.83 3.30
C VAL A 79 0.99 9.63 2.34
N LEU A 80 1.71 8.52 2.46
CA LEU A 80 2.84 8.20 1.58
C LEU A 80 2.37 7.83 0.16
N SER A 81 1.22 7.15 0.04
CA SER A 81 0.64 6.85 -1.27
C SER A 81 0.23 8.09 -2.05
N ARG A 82 -0.12 9.21 -1.39
CA ARG A 82 -0.43 10.49 -2.07
C ARG A 82 0.81 11.16 -2.66
N LEU A 83 1.97 10.99 -2.04
CA LEU A 83 3.24 11.53 -2.53
C LEU A 83 3.82 10.67 -3.65
N LEU A 84 3.70 9.34 -3.59
CA LEU A 84 4.18 8.44 -4.64
C LEU A 84 3.22 8.29 -5.84
N ASN A 85 1.90 8.42 -5.65
CA ASN A 85 0.94 8.40 -6.77
C ASN A 85 0.64 9.81 -7.33
N GLY A 86 1.20 10.87 -6.76
CA GLY A 86 1.03 12.25 -7.23
C GLY A 86 1.54 12.51 -8.65
N GLU A 87 2.38 11.61 -9.21
CA GLU A 87 2.94 11.73 -10.56
C GLU A 87 2.28 10.80 -11.59
N LYS A 88 1.39 9.87 -11.22
CA LYS A 88 0.79 8.92 -12.18
C LYS A 88 -0.51 9.38 -12.86
N ASN A 89 -1.06 10.52 -12.44
CA ASN A 89 -2.30 11.08 -13.01
C ASN A 89 -2.07 12.27 -13.96
N ALA A 90 -0.82 12.64 -14.26
CA ALA A 90 -0.51 13.79 -15.11
C ALA A 90 -0.34 13.45 -16.61
N GLU A 91 -0.45 12.18 -17.02
CA GLU A 91 0.03 11.75 -18.35
C GLU A 91 -0.91 10.80 -19.10
N ARG A 92 -2.22 11.02 -19.00
CA ARG A 92 -3.20 10.49 -19.96
C ARG A 92 -4.41 11.41 -20.07
N GLU A 93 -4.35 12.39 -20.97
CA GLU A 93 -5.52 12.89 -21.72
C GLU A 93 -5.12 13.95 -22.75
N ASP A 94 -4.56 13.49 -23.88
CA ASP A 94 -4.64 14.19 -25.17
C ASP A 94 -5.32 13.22 -26.15
N GLY A 95 -6.62 13.42 -26.40
CA GLY A 95 -7.40 12.56 -27.29
C GLY A 95 -8.86 12.99 -27.36
N ALA A 96 -9.18 13.83 -28.35
CA ALA A 96 -10.44 14.54 -28.53
C ALA A 96 -11.70 13.64 -28.71
N GLY A 97 -12.77 14.01 -28.00
CA GLY A 97 -14.16 13.66 -28.26
C GLY A 97 -15.08 14.71 -27.63
N PRO A 98 -16.12 15.22 -28.31
CA PRO A 98 -16.92 16.33 -27.80
C PRO A 98 -18.04 15.82 -26.88
N ASP A 99 -18.40 16.68 -25.94
CA ASP A 99 -19.65 16.68 -25.16
C ASP A 99 -19.67 15.91 -23.83
N SER A 100 -19.18 16.57 -22.79
CA SER A 100 -19.91 16.81 -21.54
C SER A 100 -19.01 17.58 -20.58
N GLY A 101 -19.25 18.89 -20.46
CA GLY A 101 -18.58 19.69 -19.45
C GLY A 101 -18.92 19.19 -18.06
N HIS A 102 -17.92 18.96 -17.21
CA HIS A 102 -17.80 19.52 -15.86
C HIS A 102 -16.37 19.35 -15.35
N ALA A 103 -15.86 20.45 -14.82
CA ALA A 103 -14.48 20.65 -14.43
C ALA A 103 -14.00 19.67 -13.35
N GLN A 104 -12.83 19.09 -13.60
CA GLN A 104 -12.05 18.28 -12.67
C GLN A 104 -11.56 19.13 -11.48
N GLY A 105 -12.40 19.23 -10.44
CA GLY A 105 -11.97 19.61 -9.09
C GLY A 105 -11.82 18.35 -8.25
N ASN A 106 -10.78 18.28 -7.42
CA ASN A 106 -10.48 17.18 -6.48
C ASN A 106 -11.55 16.96 -5.36
N GLY A 107 -12.81 17.35 -5.58
CA GLY A 107 -13.90 17.21 -4.62
C GLY A 107 -15.20 16.79 -5.30
N MET A 108 -16.06 16.09 -4.55
CA MET A 108 -17.34 15.61 -5.04
C MET A 108 -18.22 16.73 -5.61
N THR A 109 -18.75 16.52 -6.83
CA THR A 109 -19.68 17.48 -7.46
C THR A 109 -21.07 17.40 -6.83
N GLU A 110 -21.89 18.45 -6.98
CA GLU A 110 -23.27 18.44 -6.47
C GLU A 110 -24.10 17.30 -7.08
N ARG A 111 -23.91 17.02 -8.38
CA ARG A 111 -24.61 15.92 -9.07
C ARG A 111 -24.20 14.57 -8.50
N GLU A 112 -22.90 14.34 -8.32
CA GLU A 112 -22.38 13.12 -7.68
C GLU A 112 -22.91 12.99 -6.24
N ALA A 113 -22.99 14.09 -5.49
CA ALA A 113 -23.53 14.09 -4.13
C ALA A 113 -25.03 13.72 -4.09
N CYS A 114 -25.82 14.20 -5.05
CA CYS A 114 -27.21 13.79 -5.23
C CYS A 114 -27.33 12.29 -5.52
N GLU A 115 -26.47 11.74 -6.39
CA GLU A 115 -26.43 10.31 -6.73
C GLU A 115 -26.05 9.45 -5.52
N VAL A 116 -25.02 9.85 -4.76
CA VAL A 116 -24.55 9.12 -3.56
C VAL A 116 -25.64 9.04 -2.48
N LEU A 117 -26.37 10.13 -2.25
CA LEU A 117 -27.47 10.16 -1.28
C LEU A 117 -28.80 9.65 -1.86
N ASN A 118 -28.85 9.38 -3.17
CA ASN A 118 -30.05 9.01 -3.92
C ASN A 118 -31.20 10.00 -3.69
N VAL A 119 -30.89 11.29 -3.85
CA VAL A 119 -31.83 12.42 -3.72
C VAL A 119 -31.85 13.24 -5.01
N THR A 120 -32.96 13.92 -5.25
CA THR A 120 -33.09 14.79 -6.43
C THR A 120 -32.35 16.11 -6.23
N ALA A 121 -31.97 16.77 -7.33
CA ALA A 121 -31.34 18.10 -7.29
C ALA A 121 -32.26 19.21 -6.72
N ALA A 122 -33.54 18.93 -6.42
CA ALA A 122 -34.47 19.87 -5.81
C ALA A 122 -34.83 19.52 -4.35
N CYS A 123 -34.17 18.54 -3.73
CA CYS A 123 -34.51 18.05 -2.38
C CYS A 123 -34.34 19.10 -1.26
N SER A 124 -35.15 19.03 -0.21
CA SER A 124 -35.04 19.94 0.94
C SER A 124 -33.81 19.62 1.80
N ARG A 125 -33.42 20.55 2.69
CA ARG A 125 -32.34 20.33 3.66
C ARG A 125 -32.64 19.13 4.56
N GLU A 126 -33.90 18.98 4.94
CA GLU A 126 -34.42 17.91 5.78
C GLU A 126 -34.28 16.56 5.07
N ASP A 127 -34.59 16.50 3.77
CA ASP A 127 -34.47 15.29 2.95
C ASP A 127 -33.01 14.82 2.86
N ILE A 128 -32.06 15.74 2.69
CA ILE A 128 -30.62 15.45 2.66
C ILE A 128 -30.18 14.79 3.97
N VAL A 129 -30.55 15.37 5.11
CA VAL A 129 -30.19 14.85 6.44
C VAL A 129 -30.81 13.48 6.67
N LEU A 130 -32.05 13.28 6.23
CA LEU A 130 -32.79 12.04 6.43
C LEU A 130 -32.24 10.91 5.53
N ALA A 131 -31.91 11.20 4.27
CA ALA A 131 -31.25 10.27 3.36
C ALA A 131 -29.87 9.85 3.89
N HIS A 132 -29.07 10.82 4.35
CA HIS A 132 -27.77 10.58 4.98
C HIS A 132 -27.90 9.64 6.19
N ARG A 133 -28.82 9.92 7.11
CA ARG A 133 -29.04 9.10 8.31
C ARG A 133 -29.41 7.66 7.95
N ARG A 134 -30.30 7.46 6.96
CA ARG A 134 -30.71 6.13 6.49
C ARG A 134 -29.53 5.34 5.91
N LEU A 135 -28.68 5.99 5.12
CA LEU A 135 -27.52 5.34 4.49
C LEU A 135 -26.43 4.99 5.50
N ILE A 136 -26.08 5.93 6.39
CA ILE A 136 -25.09 5.68 7.45
C ILE A 136 -25.55 4.57 8.39
N GLN A 137 -26.84 4.52 8.75
CA GLN A 137 -27.35 3.46 9.63
C GLN A 137 -27.16 2.05 9.06
N LYS A 138 -27.18 1.92 7.72
CA LYS A 138 -26.97 0.67 6.99
C LYS A 138 -25.49 0.37 6.70
N LEU A 139 -24.70 1.40 6.39
CA LEU A 139 -23.32 1.27 5.90
C LEU A 139 -22.26 1.67 6.93
N HIS A 140 -22.63 1.79 8.21
CA HIS A 140 -21.69 2.14 9.28
C HIS A 140 -20.59 1.08 9.43
N PRO A 141 -19.31 1.46 9.58
CA PRO A 141 -18.19 0.51 9.78
C PRO A 141 -18.42 -0.45 10.95
N ASP A 142 -18.92 0.07 12.09
CA ASP A 142 -19.22 -0.73 13.29
C ASP A 142 -20.32 -1.79 13.10
N ARG A 143 -21.04 -1.74 11.97
CA ARG A 143 -22.09 -2.72 11.61
C ARG A 143 -21.70 -3.57 10.40
N GLY A 144 -20.40 -3.63 10.08
CA GLY A 144 -19.89 -4.37 8.93
C GLY A 144 -19.91 -3.59 7.61
N GLY A 145 -20.13 -2.27 7.65
CA GLY A 145 -20.01 -1.39 6.50
C GLY A 145 -18.56 -1.01 6.16
N SER A 146 -18.38 -0.24 5.09
CA SER A 146 -17.06 0.24 4.64
C SER A 146 -16.80 1.66 5.11
N ASP A 147 -15.63 1.91 5.70
CA ASP A 147 -15.16 3.24 6.11
C ASP A 147 -15.12 4.22 4.93
N TYR A 148 -14.69 3.73 3.76
CA TYR A 148 -14.68 4.51 2.53
C TYR A 148 -16.09 4.95 2.10
N LEU A 149 -17.08 4.05 2.18
CA LEU A 149 -18.46 4.39 1.82
C LEU A 149 -19.06 5.39 2.80
N ALA A 150 -18.82 5.21 4.10
CA ALA A 150 -19.27 6.14 5.12
C ALA A 150 -18.66 7.55 4.91
N ALA A 151 -17.37 7.62 4.57
CA ALA A 151 -16.70 8.88 4.21
C ALA A 151 -17.33 9.53 2.96
N LYS A 152 -17.60 8.75 1.90
CA LYS A 152 -18.23 9.23 0.66
C LYS A 152 -19.63 9.78 0.91
N ILE A 153 -20.42 9.14 1.77
CA ILE A 153 -21.76 9.59 2.18
C ILE A 153 -21.70 10.89 2.99
N ASN A 154 -20.70 11.04 3.88
CA ASN A 154 -20.50 12.26 4.66
C ASN A 154 -20.07 13.44 3.78
N GLU A 155 -19.23 13.19 2.77
CA GLU A 155 -18.82 14.19 1.78
C GLU A 155 -20.03 14.69 0.99
N ALA A 156 -20.87 13.78 0.47
CA ALA A 156 -22.08 14.12 -0.26
C ALA A 156 -23.03 15.04 0.53
N LYS A 157 -23.29 14.71 1.80
CA LYS A 157 -24.08 15.57 2.68
C LYS A 157 -23.47 16.96 2.81
N SER A 158 -22.16 17.04 2.98
CA SER A 158 -21.45 18.31 3.19
C SER A 158 -21.52 19.21 1.96
N VAL A 159 -21.41 18.62 0.76
CA VAL A 159 -21.53 19.34 -0.53
C VAL A 159 -22.94 19.90 -0.70
N LEU A 160 -23.99 19.06 -0.55
CA LEU A 160 -25.36 19.49 -0.76
C LEU A 160 -25.82 20.54 0.27
N LEU A 161 -25.36 20.43 1.53
CA LEU A 161 -25.67 21.42 2.56
C LEU A 161 -24.94 22.75 2.36
N ARG A 162 -23.73 22.73 1.78
CA ARG A 162 -22.98 23.95 1.47
C ARG A 162 -23.64 24.77 0.36
N ASN A 163 -24.25 24.10 -0.62
CA ASN A 163 -24.82 24.77 -1.78
C ASN A 163 -26.24 25.33 -1.55
N ARG A 164 -26.88 24.97 -0.42
CA ARG A 164 -28.27 25.36 -0.06
C ARG A 164 -28.35 26.25 1.18
N VAL A 165 -27.44 27.23 1.28
CA VAL A 165 -27.48 28.26 2.34
C VAL A 165 -28.74 29.10 2.22
#